data_AF-A0A6A6Y3U2-F1
#
_entry.id   AF-A0A6A6Y3U2-F1
#
_cell.length_a   1.000
_cell.length_b   1.000
_cell.length_c   1.000
_cell.angle_alpha   90.00
_cell.angle_beta   90.00
_cell.angle_gamma   90.00
#
_symmetry.space_group_name_H-M   'P 1'
#
loop_
_entity.id
_entity.type
_entity.pdbx_description
1 polymer ?
#
loop_
_entity_poly.entity_id
_entity_poly.type
_entity_poly.pdbx_seq_one_letter_code
_entity_poly.pdbx_strand_id
1 'polypeptide(L)'
;MCLPAMTELISHENVHDPKIIIGDFGEAFFATVQEDRGYLNTPIKLRPPEAFFNECLGPKVDAWTLACTAFEILGMHGLFPEIEDLCIAEMIIHLGPLPEKWWETWEAKDEFFYPGGSPRDKPQFKSLAEHMLAMGRGQTPEACEFSKEEFAALEGLFKKMLTYESADRITSSEMVASDWMQKWAVRDIVEPAPQQALQALFEGCREFDPIFKEQDKKRLAKMAKLKAQKARANAKEHQENKAEVREPPDEAPDHYA
;
A
#
# COMPACT_ATOMS: atom_id res chain seq x y z
N MET A 1 -13.53 -1.35 -6.50
CA MET A 1 -14.10 -1.14 -5.16
C MET A 1 -13.75 -2.37 -4.33
N CYS A 2 -12.62 -2.32 -3.62
CA CYS A 2 -12.12 -3.45 -2.84
C CYS A 2 -13.07 -3.73 -1.66
N LEU A 3 -13.34 -5.00 -1.34
CA LEU A 3 -14.12 -5.35 -0.16
C LEU A 3 -13.35 -4.94 1.10
N PRO A 4 -14.03 -4.61 2.21
CA PRO A 4 -13.36 -4.62 3.50
C PRO A 4 -12.91 -6.06 3.75
N ALA A 5 -11.61 -6.26 3.95
CA ALA A 5 -11.11 -7.50 4.53
C ALA A 5 -11.94 -7.82 5.78
N MET A 6 -12.20 -9.11 6.05
CA MET A 6 -12.82 -9.47 7.33
C MET A 6 -11.82 -9.08 8.43
N THR A 7 -12.02 -7.90 9.03
CA THR A 7 -11.16 -7.42 10.10
C THR A 7 -11.71 -7.98 11.41
N GLU A 8 -11.21 -9.15 11.81
CA GLU A 8 -11.31 -9.55 13.21
C GLU A 8 -10.17 -8.85 13.95
N LEU A 9 -10.51 -7.85 14.77
CA LEU A 9 -9.54 -7.13 15.59
C LEU A 9 -9.29 -7.95 16.85
N ILE A 10 -8.23 -8.76 16.83
CA ILE A 10 -7.73 -9.50 18.00
C ILE A 10 -6.59 -8.67 18.61
N SER A 11 -6.63 -8.47 19.93
CA SER A 11 -5.51 -7.80 20.62
C SER A 11 -4.21 -8.56 20.39
N HIS A 12 -3.14 -7.84 20.08
CA HIS A 12 -1.80 -8.42 19.90
C HIS A 12 -1.35 -9.24 21.13
N GLU A 13 -1.82 -8.89 22.33
CA GLU A 13 -1.55 -9.61 23.57
C GLU A 13 -2.11 -11.05 23.59
N ASN A 14 -3.14 -11.32 22.78
CA ASN A 14 -3.84 -12.61 22.70
C ASN A 14 -3.41 -13.45 21.49
N VAL A 15 -2.51 -12.93 20.65
CA VAL A 15 -1.99 -13.63 19.47
C VAL A 15 -0.57 -14.09 19.77
N HIS A 16 -0.41 -15.41 19.91
CA HIS A 16 0.90 -16.03 20.11
C HIS A 16 1.28 -16.81 18.84
N ASP A 17 2.49 -16.57 18.35
CA ASP A 17 3.06 -17.24 17.16
C ASP A 17 2.12 -17.26 15.94
N PRO A 18 1.75 -16.07 15.41
CA PRO A 18 0.80 -15.99 14.32
C PRO A 18 1.36 -16.63 13.05
N LYS A 19 0.55 -17.50 12.43
CA LYS A 19 0.81 -17.98 11.07
C LYS A 19 0.31 -16.94 10.07
N ILE A 20 1.25 -16.39 9.30
CA ILE A 20 0.95 -15.39 8.26
C ILE A 20 1.01 -16.06 6.90
N ILE A 21 0.00 -15.80 6.07
CA ILE A 21 -0.07 -16.27 4.69
C ILE A 21 -0.31 -15.06 3.79
N ILE A 22 0.53 -14.90 2.77
CA ILE A 22 0.31 -13.91 1.72
C ILE A 22 -0.72 -14.48 0.74
N GLY A 23 -1.79 -13.73 0.50
CA GLY A 23 -2.85 -14.08 -0.45
C GLY A 23 -2.99 -13.04 -1.56
N ASP A 24 -4.03 -13.20 -2.38
CA ASP A 24 -4.41 -12.29 -3.46
C ASP A 24 -3.30 -12.02 -4.51
N PHE A 25 -2.96 -13.07 -5.24
CA PHE A 25 -2.02 -13.00 -6.37
C PHE A 25 -2.71 -12.54 -7.67
N GLY A 26 -3.87 -11.86 -7.61
CA GLY A 26 -4.62 -11.41 -8.79
C GLY A 26 -3.86 -10.38 -9.65
N GLU A 27 -2.90 -9.70 -9.04
CA GLU A 27 -2.02 -8.71 -9.66
C GLU A 27 -0.55 -9.17 -9.75
N ALA A 28 -0.28 -10.46 -9.51
CA ALA A 28 1.07 -11.02 -9.59
C ALA A 28 1.49 -11.24 -11.05
N PHE A 29 2.79 -11.12 -11.31
CA PHE A 29 3.40 -11.38 -12.63
C PHE A 29 4.73 -12.11 -12.47
N PHE A 30 5.12 -12.87 -13.49
CA PHE A 30 6.39 -13.57 -13.48
C PHE A 30 7.52 -12.64 -13.94
N ALA A 31 8.58 -12.56 -13.15
CA ALA A 31 9.77 -11.74 -13.46
C ALA A 31 10.47 -12.15 -14.77
N THR A 32 10.19 -13.34 -15.32
CA THR A 32 10.76 -13.84 -16.57
C THR A 32 9.98 -13.42 -17.81
N VAL A 33 8.80 -12.81 -17.65
CA VAL A 33 8.01 -12.31 -18.78
C VAL A 33 8.63 -10.99 -19.23
N GLN A 34 9.11 -10.96 -20.46
CA GLN A 34 9.83 -9.85 -21.08
C GLN A 34 8.94 -8.63 -21.37
N GLU A 35 7.62 -8.80 -21.28
CA GLU A 35 6.69 -7.70 -21.37
C GLU A 35 6.73 -6.94 -20.05
N ASP A 36 7.35 -5.75 -20.09
CA ASP A 36 7.25 -4.79 -19.00
C ASP A 36 5.77 -4.53 -18.74
N ARG A 37 5.29 -4.97 -17.56
CA ARG A 37 3.92 -4.74 -17.13
C ARG A 37 3.58 -3.25 -17.22
N GLY A 38 4.59 -2.38 -17.10
CA GLY A 38 4.49 -0.94 -17.30
C GLY A 38 3.70 -0.20 -16.21
N TYR A 39 2.97 -0.92 -15.35
CA TYR A 39 2.20 -0.35 -14.25
C TYR A 39 2.05 -1.33 -13.07
N LEU A 40 1.84 -0.77 -11.87
CA LEU A 40 1.48 -1.49 -10.65
C LEU A 40 0.16 -0.95 -10.10
N ASN A 41 -0.77 -1.85 -9.77
CA ASN A 41 -1.98 -1.52 -9.02
C ASN A 41 -1.75 -1.38 -7.50
N THR A 42 -0.49 -1.45 -7.05
CA THR A 42 -0.09 -1.18 -5.66
C THR A 42 -0.55 0.22 -5.24
N PRO A 43 -1.16 0.41 -4.06
CA PRO A 43 -1.53 1.73 -3.53
C PRO A 43 -0.36 2.71 -3.52
N ILE A 44 -0.61 4.01 -3.68
CA ILE A 44 0.43 5.04 -3.87
C ILE A 44 1.42 5.03 -2.69
N LYS A 45 0.92 4.95 -1.46
CA LYS A 45 1.79 4.93 -0.26
C LYS A 45 2.72 3.71 -0.15
N LEU A 46 2.44 2.63 -0.88
CA LEU A 46 3.23 1.38 -0.86
C LEU A 46 4.01 1.17 -2.17
N ARG A 47 3.82 2.05 -3.15
CA ARG A 47 4.32 1.88 -4.51
C ARG A 47 5.81 2.22 -4.59
N PRO A 48 6.62 1.40 -5.26
CA PRO A 48 8.03 1.68 -5.48
C PRO A 48 8.25 2.84 -6.46
N PRO A 49 9.40 3.53 -6.37
CA PRO A 49 9.69 4.74 -7.13
C PRO A 49 9.69 4.50 -8.65
N GLU A 50 10.25 3.38 -9.13
CA GLU A 50 10.30 3.03 -10.55
C GLU A 50 8.92 3.04 -11.23
N ALA A 51 7.85 2.76 -10.48
CA ALA A 51 6.49 2.76 -11.02
C ALA A 51 5.90 4.18 -11.22
N PHE A 52 6.43 5.21 -10.55
CA PHE A 52 6.05 6.61 -10.83
C PHE A 52 6.80 7.17 -12.04
N PHE A 53 8.01 6.65 -12.31
CA PHE A 53 8.88 7.11 -13.38
C PHE A 53 8.86 6.22 -14.64
N ASN A 54 7.89 5.28 -14.73
CA ASN A 54 7.71 4.36 -15.85
C ASN A 54 8.99 3.57 -16.20
N GLU A 55 9.70 3.13 -15.18
CA GLU A 55 10.90 2.30 -15.29
C GLU A 55 10.55 0.80 -15.16
N CYS A 56 11.45 -0.06 -15.61
CA CYS A 56 11.19 -1.50 -15.64
C CYS A 56 10.92 -2.07 -14.25
N LEU A 57 9.80 -2.79 -14.15
CA LEU A 57 9.36 -3.42 -12.91
C LEU A 57 10.01 -4.80 -12.74
N GLY A 58 10.68 -5.01 -11.61
CA GLY A 58 11.35 -6.27 -11.27
C GLY A 58 10.84 -6.89 -9.97
N PRO A 59 11.34 -8.07 -9.57
CA PRO A 59 10.91 -8.75 -8.34
C PRO A 59 11.21 -7.95 -7.06
N LYS A 60 12.14 -6.98 -7.13
CA LYS A 60 12.49 -6.11 -6.00
C LYS A 60 11.47 -4.99 -5.74
N VAL A 61 10.38 -4.91 -6.50
CA VAL A 61 9.24 -4.02 -6.15
C VAL A 61 8.62 -4.42 -4.81
N ASP A 62 8.55 -5.72 -4.53
CA ASP A 62 7.97 -6.25 -3.29
C ASP A 62 8.84 -5.92 -2.07
N ALA A 63 10.15 -5.73 -2.24
CA ALA A 63 11.05 -5.27 -1.19
C ALA A 63 10.65 -3.89 -0.67
N TRP A 64 10.35 -2.97 -1.58
CA TRP A 64 9.91 -1.61 -1.23
C TRP A 64 8.55 -1.65 -0.55
N THR A 65 7.58 -2.34 -1.15
CA THR A 65 6.23 -2.49 -0.61
C THR A 65 6.23 -3.13 0.79
N LEU A 66 7.11 -4.11 1.02
CA LEU A 66 7.30 -4.73 2.32
C LEU A 66 7.87 -3.75 3.35
N ALA A 67 8.81 -2.88 2.98
CA ALA A 67 9.33 -1.87 3.90
C ALA A 67 8.24 -0.90 4.35
N CYS A 68 7.45 -0.36 3.39
CA CYS A 68 6.35 0.54 3.72
C CYS A 68 5.30 -0.14 4.61
N THR A 69 5.00 -1.42 4.33
CA THR A 69 4.03 -2.21 5.10
C THR A 69 4.55 -2.53 6.51
N ALA A 70 5.81 -2.94 6.64
CA ALA A 70 6.45 -3.20 7.92
C ALA A 70 6.52 -1.93 8.77
N PHE A 71 6.82 -0.78 8.16
CA PHE A 71 6.78 0.51 8.84
C PHE A 71 5.38 0.80 9.41
N GLU A 72 4.33 0.61 8.61
CA GLU A 72 2.94 0.82 9.04
C GLU A 72 2.53 -0.12 10.19
N ILE A 73 2.94 -1.39 10.11
CA ILE A 73 2.70 -2.39 11.17
C ILE A 73 3.42 -2.00 12.46
N LEU A 74 4.68 -1.60 12.38
CA LEU A 74 5.48 -1.26 13.55
C LEU A 74 5.07 0.08 14.17
N GLY A 75 4.61 1.04 13.37
CA GLY A 75 4.46 2.43 13.78
C GLY A 75 3.04 2.97 13.90
N MET A 76 2.02 2.16 13.62
CA MET A 76 0.59 2.56 13.57
C MET A 76 0.23 3.62 12.51
N HIS A 77 1.22 4.20 11.82
CA HIS A 77 1.07 5.16 10.74
C HIS A 77 1.93 4.76 9.55
N GLY A 78 1.43 4.97 8.34
CA GLY A 78 2.16 4.67 7.11
C GLY A 78 3.37 5.59 6.92
N LEU A 79 4.40 5.08 6.22
CA LEU A 79 5.61 5.84 5.93
C LEU A 79 5.37 6.99 4.93
N PHE A 80 4.49 6.78 3.96
CA PHE A 80 4.21 7.72 2.88
C PHE A 80 2.70 8.03 2.78
N PRO A 81 2.32 9.18 2.21
CA PRO A 81 0.93 9.53 1.95
C PRO A 81 0.40 8.92 0.64
N GLU A 82 -0.92 8.94 0.48
CA GLU A 82 -1.61 8.46 -0.74
C GLU A 82 -1.69 9.51 -1.86
N ILE A 83 -0.93 10.60 -1.75
CA ILE A 83 -0.86 11.68 -2.76
C ILE A 83 0.48 11.55 -3.46
N GLU A 84 0.47 11.35 -4.78
CA GLU A 84 1.65 10.99 -5.58
C GLU A 84 2.84 11.94 -5.42
N ASP A 85 2.68 13.22 -5.75
CA ASP A 85 3.79 14.18 -5.67
C ASP A 85 4.29 14.41 -4.24
N LEU A 86 3.38 14.35 -3.25
CA LEU A 86 3.77 14.43 -1.85
C LEU A 86 4.50 13.17 -1.40
N CYS A 87 4.12 12.00 -1.91
CA CYS A 87 4.81 10.72 -1.68
C CYS A 87 6.25 10.79 -2.21
N ILE A 88 6.43 11.24 -3.45
CA ILE A 88 7.76 11.44 -4.06
C ILE A 88 8.58 12.47 -3.25
N ALA A 89 7.96 13.56 -2.80
CA ALA A 89 8.63 14.54 -1.95
C ALA A 89 9.10 13.92 -0.63
N GLU A 90 8.24 13.18 0.08
CA GLU A 90 8.59 12.52 1.35
C GLU A 90 9.64 11.41 1.17
N MET A 91 9.66 10.70 0.03
CA MET A 91 10.77 9.81 -0.32
C MET A 91 12.10 10.56 -0.27
N ILE A 92 12.18 11.76 -0.87
CA ILE A 92 13.41 12.56 -0.88
C ILE A 92 13.81 12.99 0.54
N ILE A 93 12.85 13.40 1.36
CA ILE A 93 13.11 13.78 2.76
C ILE A 93 13.66 12.59 3.56
N HIS A 94 13.12 11.39 3.36
CA HIS A 94 13.49 10.20 4.12
C HIS A 94 14.80 9.55 3.63
N LEU A 95 15.02 9.53 2.31
CA LEU A 95 16.01 8.66 1.66
C LEU A 95 17.13 9.43 0.96
N GLY A 96 16.97 10.75 0.81
CA GLY A 96 17.88 11.60 0.05
C GLY A 96 17.45 11.81 -1.40
N PRO A 97 18.29 12.47 -2.22
CA PRO A 97 17.92 12.93 -3.54
C PRO A 97 17.54 11.77 -4.48
N LEU A 98 16.56 12.01 -5.36
CA LEU A 98 16.24 11.11 -6.45
C LEU A 98 17.44 10.95 -7.40
N PRO A 99 17.53 9.82 -8.13
CA PRO A 99 18.32 9.75 -9.35
C PRO A 99 18.04 10.95 -10.27
N GLU A 100 19.09 11.50 -10.87
CA GLU A 100 19.02 12.73 -11.70
C GLU A 100 17.96 12.62 -12.80
N LYS A 101 17.91 11.48 -13.50
CA LYS A 101 16.90 11.17 -14.52
C LYS A 101 15.46 11.36 -14.04
N TRP A 102 15.17 10.98 -12.80
CA TRP A 102 13.82 11.08 -12.23
C TRP A 102 13.54 12.49 -11.74
N TRP A 103 14.54 13.12 -11.11
CA TRP A 103 14.46 14.52 -10.68
C TRP A 103 14.17 15.46 -11.85
N GLU A 104 14.82 15.26 -13.00
CA GLU A 104 14.62 16.09 -14.19
C GLU A 104 13.19 15.98 -14.73
N THR A 105 12.61 14.78 -14.72
CA THR A 105 11.26 14.49 -15.24
C THR A 105 10.13 14.82 -14.28
N TRP A 106 10.40 15.00 -12.99
CA TRP A 106 9.35 15.29 -12.01
C TRP A 106 8.89 16.77 -12.10
N GLU A 107 7.70 16.99 -12.65
CA GLU A 107 7.18 18.34 -12.94
C GLU A 107 6.82 19.12 -11.67
N ALA A 108 6.27 18.47 -10.64
CA ALA A 108 5.80 19.14 -9.43
C ALA A 108 6.93 19.50 -8.43
N LYS A 109 8.20 19.18 -8.73
CA LYS A 109 9.33 19.37 -7.80
C LYS A 109 9.43 20.78 -7.22
N ASP A 110 9.10 21.80 -8.01
CA ASP A 110 9.19 23.21 -7.61
C ASP A 110 8.14 23.60 -6.54
N GLU A 111 7.08 22.80 -6.35
CA GLU A 111 6.09 22.95 -5.28
C GLU A 111 6.60 22.48 -3.91
N PHE A 112 7.63 21.63 -3.90
CA PHE A 112 8.17 20.99 -2.70
C PHE A 112 9.60 21.43 -2.39
N PHE A 113 10.38 21.82 -3.40
CA PHE A 113 11.78 22.17 -3.28
C PHE A 113 12.07 23.54 -3.90
N TYR A 114 13.11 24.21 -3.40
CA TYR A 114 13.68 25.39 -4.04
C TYR A 114 14.56 24.98 -5.23
N PRO A 115 14.90 25.89 -6.16
CA PRO A 115 15.77 25.57 -7.31
C PRO A 115 17.14 24.97 -6.95
N GLY A 116 17.60 25.11 -5.71
CA GLY A 116 18.81 24.47 -5.19
C GLY A 116 18.62 23.06 -4.62
N GLY A 117 17.43 22.46 -4.76
CA GLY A 117 17.09 21.13 -4.24
C GLY A 117 16.83 21.07 -2.73
N SER A 118 16.89 22.20 -2.02
CA SER A 118 16.53 22.23 -0.60
C SER A 118 15.02 22.14 -0.43
N PRO A 119 14.52 21.35 0.54
CA PRO A 119 13.09 21.25 0.79
C PRO A 119 12.53 22.59 1.25
N ARG A 120 11.31 22.89 0.80
CA ARG A 120 10.52 23.98 1.34
C ARG A 120 10.08 23.62 2.75
N ASP A 121 10.03 24.62 3.63
CA ASP A 121 9.68 24.41 5.03
C ASP A 121 8.22 23.93 5.15
N LYS A 122 8.04 22.67 5.54
CA LYS A 122 6.76 21.99 5.66
C LYS A 122 6.77 21.14 6.94
N PRO A 123 5.84 21.34 7.90
CA PRO A 123 5.85 20.64 9.19
C PRO A 123 5.81 19.11 9.12
N GLN A 124 5.33 18.54 8.01
CA GLN A 124 5.29 17.10 7.78
C GLN A 124 6.64 16.50 7.38
N PHE A 125 7.60 17.31 6.92
CA PHE A 125 8.90 16.81 6.45
C PHE A 125 9.80 16.45 7.63
N LYS A 126 9.97 15.15 7.83
CA LYS A 126 10.80 14.55 8.87
C LYS A 126 11.74 13.54 8.24
N SER A 127 12.94 13.41 8.76
CA SER A 127 13.85 12.33 8.36
C SER A 127 13.25 10.95 8.70
N LEU A 128 13.75 9.91 8.04
CA LEU A 128 13.33 8.53 8.34
C LEU A 128 13.52 8.19 9.83
N ALA A 129 14.63 8.62 10.44
CA ALA A 129 14.91 8.39 11.85
C ALA A 129 13.88 9.07 12.78
N GLU A 130 13.49 10.32 12.48
CA GLU A 130 12.44 11.03 13.24
C GLU A 130 11.07 10.35 13.10
N HIS A 131 10.75 9.83 11.91
CA HIS A 131 9.55 9.01 11.69
C HIS A 131 9.62 7.69 12.45
N MET A 132 10.78 7.03 12.48
CA MET A 132 10.98 5.79 13.22
C MET A 132 10.80 5.99 14.74
N LEU A 133 11.24 7.11 15.30
CA LEU A 133 10.98 7.44 16.72
C LEU A 133 9.48 7.58 17.02
N ALA A 134 8.68 7.99 16.04
CA ALA A 134 7.24 8.15 16.21
C ALA A 134 6.45 6.83 16.12
N MET A 135 7.09 5.68 15.86
CA MET A 135 6.45 4.37 15.67
C MET A 135 5.83 3.75 16.95
N GLY A 136 5.19 4.54 17.82
CA GLY A 136 4.47 4.04 18.99
C GLY A 136 5.33 3.52 20.15
N ARG A 137 6.65 3.59 20.04
CA ARG A 137 7.61 3.06 21.04
C ARG A 137 8.29 4.11 21.89
N GLY A 138 7.78 5.36 21.89
CA GLY A 138 8.31 6.49 22.67
C GLY A 138 8.84 7.62 21.79
N GLN A 139 8.39 8.86 22.03
CA GLN A 139 8.68 10.03 21.16
C GLN A 139 10.09 10.61 21.32
N THR A 140 10.88 10.12 22.27
CA THR A 140 12.26 10.55 22.50
C THR A 140 13.19 9.34 22.53
N PRO A 141 14.49 9.49 22.23
CA PRO A 141 15.45 8.40 22.31
C PRO A 141 15.49 7.70 23.67
N GLU A 142 15.20 8.41 24.76
CA GLU A 142 15.20 7.90 26.13
C GLU A 142 13.92 7.12 26.47
N ALA A 143 12.81 7.46 25.84
CA ALA A 143 11.54 6.77 25.96
C ALA A 143 11.38 5.64 24.93
N CYS A 144 12.30 5.56 23.96
CA CYS A 144 12.27 4.57 22.90
C CYS A 144 12.50 3.16 23.46
N GLU A 145 11.60 2.23 23.15
CA GLU A 145 11.76 0.82 23.55
C GLU A 145 12.89 0.10 22.79
N PHE A 146 13.32 0.64 21.64
CA PHE A 146 14.44 0.07 20.90
C PHE A 146 15.76 0.36 21.60
N SER A 147 16.60 -0.66 21.71
CA SER A 147 18.02 -0.43 21.95
C SER A 147 18.61 0.40 20.80
N LYS A 148 19.68 1.17 21.07
CA LYS A 148 20.35 1.96 20.03
C LYS A 148 20.82 1.09 18.87
N GLU A 149 21.26 -0.12 19.20
CA GLU A 149 21.72 -1.14 18.28
C GLU A 149 20.58 -1.66 17.39
N GLU A 150 19.42 -1.95 17.98
CA GLU A 150 18.23 -2.39 17.25
C GLU A 150 17.71 -1.31 16.31
N PHE A 151 17.61 -0.08 16.81
CA PHE A 151 17.15 1.07 16.03
C PHE A 151 18.03 1.27 14.79
N ALA A 152 19.35 1.30 14.97
CA ALA A 152 20.30 1.47 13.88
C ALA A 152 20.24 0.30 12.88
N ALA A 153 20.06 -0.93 13.35
CA ALA A 153 19.91 -2.10 12.49
C ALA A 153 18.61 -2.04 11.67
N LEU A 154 17.50 -1.65 12.27
CA LEU A 154 16.21 -1.50 11.59
C LEU A 154 16.24 -0.36 10.56
N GLU A 155 16.78 0.79 10.94
CA GLU A 155 16.93 1.94 10.03
C GLU A 155 17.81 1.57 8.83
N GLY A 156 18.91 0.86 9.08
CA GLY A 156 19.80 0.35 8.04
C GLY A 156 19.11 -0.65 7.10
N LEU A 157 18.25 -1.53 7.64
CA LEU A 157 17.44 -2.45 6.83
C LEU A 157 16.43 -1.68 5.97
N PHE A 158 15.68 -0.74 6.54
CA PHE A 158 14.73 0.07 5.77
C PHE A 158 15.41 0.86 4.66
N LYS A 159 16.56 1.49 4.90
CA LYS A 159 17.32 2.19 3.85
C LYS A 159 17.70 1.29 2.67
N LYS A 160 18.06 0.03 2.93
CA LYS A 160 18.39 -0.96 1.89
C LYS A 160 17.15 -1.45 1.12
N MET A 161 16.01 -1.58 1.79
CA MET A 161 14.73 -1.95 1.17
C MET A 161 14.12 -0.80 0.37
N LEU A 162 14.31 0.43 0.84
CA LEU A 162 13.84 1.68 0.24
C LEU A 162 14.89 2.33 -0.67
N THR A 163 15.80 1.54 -1.25
CA THR A 163 16.76 2.06 -2.24
C THR A 163 16.04 2.34 -3.56
N TYR A 164 16.27 3.52 -4.13
CA TYR A 164 15.61 4.00 -5.35
C TYR A 164 15.85 3.05 -6.53
N GLU A 165 17.11 2.85 -6.91
CA GLU A 165 17.45 1.99 -8.05
C GLU A 165 17.17 0.52 -7.71
N SER A 166 16.29 -0.10 -8.49
CA SER A 166 15.86 -1.49 -8.28
C SER A 166 17.04 -2.46 -8.33
N ALA A 167 18.07 -2.18 -9.15
CA ALA A 167 19.28 -2.98 -9.23
C ALA A 167 20.03 -3.06 -7.89
N ASP A 168 20.12 -1.94 -7.17
CA ASP A 168 20.86 -1.81 -5.91
C ASP A 168 20.00 -2.15 -4.68
N ARG A 169 18.67 -2.22 -4.85
CA ARG A 169 17.75 -2.58 -3.77
C ARG A 169 17.99 -4.01 -3.28
N ILE A 170 17.88 -4.21 -1.98
CA ILE A 170 18.13 -5.50 -1.33
C ILE A 170 17.17 -6.61 -1.83
N THR A 171 17.67 -7.85 -1.90
CA THR A 171 16.88 -9.04 -2.21
C THR A 171 16.23 -9.64 -0.96
N SER A 172 15.19 -10.47 -1.12
CA SER A 172 14.52 -11.12 0.02
C SER A 172 15.49 -11.97 0.86
N SER A 173 16.42 -12.68 0.22
CA SER A 173 17.45 -13.47 0.92
C SER A 173 18.36 -12.60 1.77
N GLU A 174 18.81 -11.45 1.24
CA GLU A 174 19.65 -10.51 1.99
C GLU A 174 18.88 -9.81 3.11
N MET A 175 17.58 -9.52 2.91
CA MET A 175 16.72 -8.99 3.98
C MET A 175 16.66 -9.98 5.16
N VAL A 176 16.34 -11.25 4.88
CA VAL A 176 16.29 -12.30 5.90
C VAL A 176 17.64 -12.43 6.60
N ALA A 177 18.74 -12.35 5.88
CA ALA A 177 20.10 -12.42 6.43
C ALA A 177 20.56 -11.14 7.16
N SER A 178 19.78 -10.06 7.15
CA SER A 178 20.18 -8.80 7.78
C SER A 178 20.29 -8.90 9.30
N ASP A 179 21.15 -8.06 9.87
CA ASP A 179 21.35 -7.97 11.33
C ASP A 179 20.03 -7.82 12.08
N TRP A 180 19.15 -6.93 11.61
CA TRP A 180 17.88 -6.69 12.29
C TRP A 180 17.02 -7.95 12.33
N MET A 181 16.89 -8.61 11.17
CA MET A 181 16.14 -9.86 11.07
C MET A 181 16.74 -10.93 11.96
N GLN A 182 18.05 -11.18 11.88
CA GLN A 182 18.69 -12.30 12.58
C GLN A 182 18.76 -12.14 14.11
N LYS A 183 18.83 -10.92 14.63
CA LYS A 183 18.99 -10.68 16.08
C LYS A 183 17.67 -10.38 16.79
N TRP A 184 16.71 -9.75 16.11
CA TRP A 184 15.47 -9.26 16.75
C TRP A 184 14.19 -9.83 16.16
N ALA A 185 14.12 -10.06 14.85
CA ALA A 185 12.87 -10.53 14.22
C ALA A 185 12.78 -12.07 14.12
N VAL A 186 13.92 -12.74 13.98
CA VAL A 186 14.01 -14.16 13.65
C VAL A 186 14.63 -14.91 14.81
N ARG A 187 13.90 -15.89 15.33
CA ARG A 187 14.54 -17.04 16.00
C ARG A 187 14.73 -18.22 15.05
N ASP A 188 13.81 -18.46 14.09
CA ASP A 188 13.80 -19.67 13.25
C ASP A 188 13.18 -19.49 11.83
N ILE A 189 13.59 -18.50 11.02
CA ILE A 189 13.22 -18.47 9.59
C ILE A 189 14.10 -19.50 8.87
N VAL A 190 13.52 -20.66 8.59
CA VAL A 190 14.12 -21.68 7.72
C VAL A 190 13.39 -21.60 6.39
N GLU A 191 14.12 -21.42 5.29
CA GLU A 191 13.55 -21.57 3.96
C GLU A 191 13.11 -23.04 3.81
N PRO A 192 11.79 -23.34 3.75
CA PRO A 192 11.34 -24.70 3.64
C PRO A 192 11.74 -25.26 2.28
N ALA A 193 12.00 -26.57 2.20
CA ALA A 193 12.23 -27.21 0.91
C ALA A 193 11.04 -26.90 -0.02
N PRO A 194 11.23 -26.69 -1.34
CA PRO A 194 10.15 -26.29 -2.25
C PRO A 194 8.90 -27.18 -2.16
N GLN A 195 9.07 -28.48 -1.94
CA GLN A 195 7.97 -29.43 -1.74
C GLN A 195 7.22 -29.20 -0.43
N GLN A 196 7.90 -28.81 0.65
CA GLN A 196 7.28 -28.46 1.93
C GLN A 196 6.52 -27.13 1.81
N ALA A 197 7.09 -26.13 1.12
CA ALA A 197 6.40 -24.88 0.83
C ALA A 197 5.12 -25.12 0.01
N LEU A 198 5.21 -25.94 -1.04
CA LEU A 198 4.07 -26.29 -1.88
C LEU A 198 3.02 -27.09 -1.12
N GLN A 199 3.43 -28.00 -0.25
CA GLN A 199 2.52 -28.76 0.61
C GLN A 199 1.80 -27.85 1.61
N ALA A 200 2.52 -26.94 2.27
CA ALA A 200 1.94 -25.95 3.17
C ALA A 200 0.96 -25.02 2.45
N LEU A 201 1.29 -24.61 1.21
CA LEU A 201 0.37 -23.86 0.35
C LEU A 201 -0.90 -24.67 0.04
N PHE A 202 -0.78 -25.95 -0.32
CA PHE A 202 -1.95 -26.80 -0.56
C PHE A 202 -2.78 -27.06 0.69
N GLU A 203 -2.15 -27.17 1.86
CA GLU A 203 -2.83 -27.29 3.14
C GLU A 203 -3.56 -26.00 3.51
N GLY A 204 -2.90 -24.85 3.38
CA GLY A 204 -3.53 -23.55 3.53
C GLY A 204 -4.69 -23.37 2.55
N CYS A 205 -4.50 -23.66 1.26
CA CYS A 205 -5.59 -23.62 0.29
C CYS A 205 -6.76 -24.51 0.72
N ARG A 206 -6.53 -25.72 1.24
CA ARG A 206 -7.62 -26.58 1.73
C ARG A 206 -8.31 -26.04 2.97
N GLU A 207 -7.55 -25.46 3.89
CA GLU A 207 -8.05 -24.88 5.13
C GLU A 207 -8.91 -23.63 4.85
N PHE A 208 -8.45 -22.76 3.95
CA PHE A 208 -9.09 -21.48 3.66
C PHE A 208 -10.10 -21.55 2.50
N ASP A 209 -10.11 -22.58 1.65
CA ASP A 209 -11.05 -22.73 0.52
C ASP A 209 -12.53 -22.62 0.93
N PRO A 210 -13.01 -23.25 2.02
CA PRO A 210 -14.38 -23.06 2.49
C PRO A 210 -14.67 -21.60 2.87
N ILE A 211 -13.72 -20.93 3.52
CA ILE A 211 -13.82 -19.54 3.96
C ILE A 211 -13.91 -18.62 2.74
N PHE A 212 -13.03 -18.79 1.75
CA PHE A 212 -13.04 -18.01 0.51
C PHE A 212 -14.33 -18.23 -0.28
N LYS A 213 -14.81 -19.47 -0.42
CA LYS A 213 -16.09 -19.78 -1.10
C LYS A 213 -17.28 -19.09 -0.43
N GLU A 214 -17.31 -19.09 0.90
CA GLU A 214 -18.38 -18.39 1.62
C GLU A 214 -18.30 -16.88 1.46
N GLN A 215 -17.09 -16.31 1.48
CA GLN A 215 -16.87 -14.89 1.21
C GLN A 215 -17.28 -14.50 -0.21
N ASP A 216 -16.95 -15.31 -1.22
CA ASP A 216 -17.33 -15.06 -2.61
C ASP A 216 -18.85 -15.10 -2.79
N LYS A 217 -19.54 -16.04 -2.13
CA LYS A 217 -21.00 -16.06 -2.11
C LYS A 217 -21.58 -14.78 -1.50
N LYS A 218 -21.02 -14.30 -0.39
CA LYS A 218 -21.42 -13.02 0.24
C LYS A 218 -21.15 -11.83 -0.69
N ARG A 219 -20.00 -11.82 -1.39
CA ARG A 219 -19.62 -10.80 -2.38
C ARG A 219 -20.62 -10.74 -3.53
N LEU A 220 -20.90 -11.87 -4.17
CA LEU A 220 -21.85 -11.97 -5.28
C LEU A 220 -23.25 -11.52 -4.87
N ALA A 221 -23.71 -11.92 -3.67
CA ALA A 221 -25.00 -11.47 -3.13
C ALA A 221 -25.05 -9.95 -2.93
N LYS A 222 -23.97 -9.35 -2.38
CA LYS A 222 -23.87 -7.90 -2.19
C LYS A 222 -23.85 -7.15 -3.53
N MET A 223 -23.09 -7.63 -4.51
CA MET A 223 -23.03 -7.05 -5.85
C MET A 223 -24.39 -7.13 -6.56
N ALA A 224 -25.10 -8.25 -6.44
CA ALA A 224 -26.45 -8.40 -6.97
C ALA A 224 -27.43 -7.42 -6.32
N LYS A 225 -27.34 -7.23 -5.00
CA LYS A 225 -28.18 -6.27 -4.25
C LYS A 225 -27.92 -4.83 -4.69
N LEU A 226 -26.64 -4.45 -4.85
CA LEU A 226 -26.24 -3.12 -5.32
C LEU A 226 -26.72 -2.87 -6.76
N LYS A 227 -26.56 -3.87 -7.63
CA LYS A 227 -27.04 -3.81 -9.03
C LYS A 227 -28.57 -3.63 -9.08
N ALA A 228 -29.31 -4.36 -8.24
CA ALA A 228 -30.76 -4.24 -8.14
C ALA A 228 -31.19 -2.86 -7.61
N GLN A 229 -30.48 -2.30 -6.62
CA GLN A 229 -30.74 -0.95 -6.13
C GLN A 229 -30.49 0.12 -7.20
N LYS A 230 -29.37 0.01 -7.93
CA LYS A 230 -29.05 0.93 -9.04
C LYS A 230 -30.09 0.84 -10.16
N ALA A 231 -30.54 -0.36 -10.51
CA ALA A 231 -31.61 -0.55 -11.49
C ALA A 231 -32.94 0.07 -11.03
N ARG A 232 -33.29 -0.05 -9.74
CA ARG A 232 -34.50 0.58 -9.17
C ARG A 232 -34.41 2.11 -9.16
N ALA A 233 -33.26 2.67 -8.80
CA ALA A 233 -33.03 4.12 -8.82
C ALA A 233 -33.17 4.69 -10.24
N ASN A 234 -32.52 4.07 -11.22
CA ASN A 234 -32.61 4.47 -12.62
C ASN A 234 -34.05 4.35 -13.17
N ALA A 235 -34.79 3.32 -12.75
CA ALA A 235 -36.20 3.16 -13.15
C ALA A 235 -37.09 4.26 -12.57
N LYS A 236 -36.86 4.67 -11.31
CA LYS A 236 -37.59 5.76 -10.64
C LYS A 236 -37.31 7.11 -11.30
N GLU A 237 -36.04 7.40 -11.59
CA GLU A 237 -35.60 8.61 -12.32
C GLU A 237 -36.21 8.67 -13.73
N HIS A 238 -36.25 7.55 -14.46
CA HIS A 238 -36.89 7.50 -15.78
C HIS A 238 -38.42 7.71 -15.71
N GLN A 239 -39.05 7.36 -14.59
CA GLN A 239 -40.48 7.52 -14.37
C GLN A 239 -40.83 8.95 -13.94
N GLU A 240 -39.99 9.58 -13.12
CA GLU A 240 -40.07 10.99 -12.72
C GLU A 240 -39.84 11.93 -13.92
N ASN A 241 -38.79 11.69 -14.73
CA ASN A 241 -38.54 12.47 -15.96
C ASN A 241 -39.67 12.33 -16.99
N LYS A 242 -40.40 11.19 -17.02
CA LYS A 242 -41.58 11.01 -17.86
C LYS A 242 -42.84 11.70 -17.32
N ALA A 243 -42.93 11.90 -16.01
CA ALA A 243 -44.03 12.62 -15.38
C ALA A 243 -43.86 14.14 -15.54
N GLU A 244 -42.64 14.65 -15.42
CA GLU A 244 -42.29 16.08 -15.58
C GLU A 244 -42.51 16.58 -17.02
N VAL A 245 -42.26 15.73 -18.03
CA VAL A 245 -42.55 16.04 -19.45
C VAL A 245 -44.06 16.06 -19.76
N ARG A 246 -44.92 15.56 -18.87
CA ARG A 246 -46.38 15.52 -19.05
C ARG A 246 -47.13 16.66 -18.37
N GLU A 247 -46.48 17.49 -17.57
CA GLU A 247 -47.10 18.72 -17.08
C GLU A 247 -47.16 19.75 -18.23
N PRO A 248 -48.35 20.17 -18.70
CA PRO A 248 -48.44 21.25 -19.67
C PRO A 248 -47.98 22.55 -19.00
N PRO A 249 -47.35 23.49 -19.73
CA PRO A 249 -47.10 24.83 -19.18
C PRO A 249 -48.45 25.45 -18.79
N ASP A 250 -48.52 26.00 -17.57
CA ASP A 250 -49.67 26.78 -17.08
C ASP A 250 -50.08 27.78 -18.16
N GLU A 251 -51.22 27.53 -18.81
CA GLU A 251 -51.89 28.53 -19.62
C GLU A 251 -52.30 29.66 -18.67
N ALA A 252 -51.61 30.79 -18.79
CA ALA A 252 -52.00 32.03 -18.14
C ALA A 252 -53.48 32.29 -18.45
N PRO A 253 -54.31 32.66 -17.44
CA PRO A 253 -55.72 32.87 -17.68
C PRO A 253 -55.90 34.10 -18.56
N ASP A 254 -56.30 33.87 -19.80
CA ASP A 254 -56.79 34.88 -20.72
C ASP A 254 -58.19 35.30 -20.22
N HIS A 255 -58.21 36.14 -19.18
CA HIS A 255 -59.37 36.93 -18.82
C HIS A 255 -59.39 38.18 -19.68
N TYR A 256 -60.38 38.29 -20.56
CA TYR A 256 -60.93 39.60 -20.89
C TYR A 256 -62.44 39.57 -20.60
N ALA A 257 -62.78 40.10 -19.41
CA ALA A 257 -64.10 40.12 -18.75
C ALA A 257 -64.53 38.81 -18.05
#